data_AF-X1U6V4-F1
#
_entry.id   AF-X1U6V4-F1
#
_cell.length_a   1.000
_cell.length_b   1.000
_cell.length_c   1.000
_cell.angle_alpha   90.00
_cell.angle_beta   90.00
_cell.angle_gamma   90.00
#
_symmetry.space_group_name_H-M   'P 1'
#
loop_
_entity.id
_entity.type
_entity.pdbx_description
1 polymer ?
#
loop_
_entity_poly.entity_id
_entity_poly.type
_entity_poly.pdbx_seq_one_letter_code
_entity_poly.pdbx_strand_id
1 'polypeptide(L)'
;MHLADKTVGLMGSSSIVGAGIPIATGAAFSSKLQGTGQVAVCFFGDGAVNHGTFHESLNMASLWQLPIVYFCENNAWSQFTPYNVTTKVMDVARRAPAYAIPGMTIDGDDVLAVYKAAGEAIDRARKGDGPTLLEGRTHRWYGHFVGDAQKYRTKEEQEECRKSDPIAKFEAKLIEEKVLTPDEVSEAQQRVQAEIEEAVKFAEESPLPETDELLAG
;
A
#
# COMPACT_ATOMS: atom_id res chain seq x y z
N MET A 1 -9.33 10.32 3.05
CA MET A 1 -8.06 10.51 3.78
C MET A 1 -7.01 10.97 2.80
N HIS A 2 -6.46 12.18 2.98
CA HIS A 2 -5.42 12.71 2.11
C HIS A 2 -4.23 13.18 2.93
N LEU A 3 -3.21 12.34 3.04
CA LEU A 3 -2.02 12.58 3.86
C LEU A 3 -0.82 12.89 2.97
N ALA A 4 0.02 13.81 3.43
CA ALA A 4 1.32 14.13 2.86
C ALA A 4 2.26 14.56 3.99
N ASP A 5 3.47 14.01 4.01
CA ASP A 5 4.52 14.40 4.95
C ASP A 5 5.88 14.19 4.29
N LYS A 6 6.48 15.30 3.87
CA LYS A 6 7.78 15.29 3.20
C LYS A 6 8.91 14.85 4.12
N THR A 7 8.77 15.00 5.44
CA THR A 7 9.83 14.68 6.41
C THR A 7 10.10 13.18 6.50
N VAL A 8 9.06 12.37 6.25
CA VAL A 8 9.15 10.90 6.20
C VAL A 8 9.10 10.34 4.77
N GLY A 9 9.17 11.21 3.75
CA GLY A 9 9.13 10.79 2.34
C GLY A 9 7.75 10.42 1.80
N LEU A 10 6.67 10.75 2.52
CA LEU A 10 5.29 10.58 2.05
C LEU A 10 4.90 11.76 1.15
N MET A 11 5.09 11.60 -0.17
CA MET A 11 4.87 12.67 -1.15
C MET A 11 3.42 13.14 -1.27
N GLY A 12 2.46 12.32 -0.83
CA GLY A 12 1.04 12.65 -0.87
C GLY A 12 0.19 11.54 -1.49
N SER A 13 -1.10 11.57 -1.15
CA SER A 13 -2.13 10.74 -1.81
C SER A 13 -2.91 11.53 -2.87
N SER A 14 -3.38 10.86 -3.92
CA SER A 14 -4.34 11.43 -4.87
C SER A 14 -5.73 10.85 -4.65
N SER A 15 -6.76 11.68 -4.81
CA SER A 15 -8.18 11.26 -4.85
C SER A 15 -8.58 10.60 -6.16
N ILE A 16 -7.74 10.68 -7.20
CA ILE A 16 -7.98 10.06 -8.50
C ILE A 16 -7.31 8.69 -8.51
N VAL A 17 -8.12 7.63 -8.67
CA VAL A 17 -7.63 6.24 -8.74
C VAL A 17 -6.58 6.11 -9.85
N GLY A 18 -5.42 5.54 -9.50
CA GLY A 18 -4.29 5.33 -10.42
C GLY A 18 -3.46 6.58 -10.73
N ALA A 19 -3.82 7.78 -10.24
CA ALA A 19 -3.04 9.00 -10.50
C ALA A 19 -1.75 9.09 -9.67
N GLY A 20 -1.65 8.37 -8.55
CA GLY A 20 -0.41 8.28 -7.76
C GLY A 20 0.72 7.54 -8.48
N ILE A 21 0.39 6.64 -9.41
CA ILE A 21 1.35 5.80 -10.14
C ILE A 21 2.31 6.62 -11.00
N PRO A 22 1.85 7.53 -11.89
CA PRO A 22 2.75 8.38 -12.66
C PRO A 22 3.52 9.37 -11.78
N ILE A 23 2.94 9.85 -10.67
CA ILE A 23 3.63 10.73 -9.72
C ILE A 23 4.83 10.01 -9.08
N ALA A 24 4.62 8.80 -8.57
CA ALA A 24 5.71 7.99 -8.00
C ALA A 24 6.77 7.63 -9.06
N THR A 25 6.34 7.37 -10.29
CA THR A 25 7.24 7.12 -11.43
C THR A 25 8.12 8.34 -11.72
N GLY A 26 7.55 9.55 -11.69
CA GLY A 26 8.30 10.80 -11.81
C GLY A 26 9.30 11.02 -10.66
N ALA A 27 8.93 10.65 -9.43
CA ALA A 27 9.84 10.72 -8.28
C ALA A 27 11.02 9.75 -8.43
N ALA A 28 10.78 8.52 -8.91
CA ALA A 28 11.84 7.56 -9.21
C ALA A 28 12.75 8.05 -10.34
N PHE A 29 12.18 8.69 -11.37
CA PHE A 29 12.95 9.34 -12.43
C PHE A 29 13.83 10.46 -11.88
N SER A 30 13.30 11.31 -11.00
CA SER A 30 14.07 12.36 -10.32
C SER A 30 15.23 11.79 -9.50
N SER A 31 14.97 10.75 -8.68
CA SER A 31 16.01 10.05 -7.90
C SER A 31 17.15 9.55 -8.79
N LYS A 32 16.81 8.93 -9.93
CA LYS A 32 17.79 8.44 -10.89
C LYS A 32 18.58 9.57 -11.54
N LEU A 33 17.90 10.63 -11.99
CA LEU A 33 18.52 11.76 -12.67
C LEU A 33 19.47 12.52 -11.74
N GLN A 34 19.09 12.67 -10.47
CA GLN A 34 19.87 13.38 -9.45
C GLN A 34 20.92 12.50 -8.74
N GLY A 35 20.87 11.17 -8.93
CA GLY A 35 21.80 10.24 -8.29
C GLY A 35 21.64 10.17 -6.77
N THR A 36 20.44 10.37 -6.22
CA THR A 36 20.22 10.41 -4.77
C THR A 36 20.25 9.03 -4.11
N GLY A 37 20.16 7.97 -4.91
CA GLY A 37 20.10 6.58 -4.43
C GLY A 37 18.78 6.24 -3.73
N GLN A 38 17.76 7.11 -3.80
CA GLN A 38 16.43 6.86 -3.24
C GLN A 38 15.62 5.90 -4.12
N VAL A 39 14.71 5.16 -3.51
CA VAL A 39 13.77 4.26 -4.20
C VAL A 39 12.36 4.76 -3.92
N ALA A 40 11.56 4.93 -4.98
CA ALA A 40 10.14 5.21 -4.81
C ALA A 40 9.37 3.92 -4.54
N VAL A 41 8.41 3.94 -3.62
CA VAL A 41 7.44 2.86 -3.43
C VAL A 41 6.06 3.42 -3.71
N CYS A 42 5.34 2.79 -4.64
CA CYS A 42 4.02 3.23 -5.08
C CYS A 42 2.98 2.21 -4.65
N PHE A 43 2.14 2.57 -3.67
CA PHE A 43 1.01 1.76 -3.21
C PHE A 43 -0.26 2.10 -4.01
N PHE A 44 -1.01 1.07 -4.40
CA PHE A 44 -2.30 1.20 -5.09
C PHE A 44 -3.13 -0.09 -4.95
N GLY A 45 -4.45 0.02 -5.13
CA GLY A 45 -5.36 -1.13 -5.09
C GLY A 45 -5.54 -1.82 -6.44
N ASP A 46 -6.16 -3.00 -6.42
CA ASP A 46 -6.45 -3.83 -7.59
C ASP A 46 -7.30 -3.14 -8.67
N GLY A 47 -8.16 -2.19 -8.30
CA GLY A 47 -8.90 -1.37 -9.28
C GLY A 47 -8.00 -0.48 -10.14
N ALA A 48 -6.90 0.04 -9.57
CA ALA A 48 -6.01 0.97 -10.24
C ALA A 48 -5.25 0.35 -11.42
N VAL A 49 -5.09 -0.98 -11.42
CA VAL A 49 -4.30 -1.71 -12.45
C VAL A 49 -4.97 -1.72 -13.82
N ASN A 50 -6.25 -1.33 -13.90
CA ASN A 50 -7.00 -1.24 -15.14
C ASN A 50 -6.99 0.18 -15.75
N HIS A 51 -6.30 1.14 -15.13
CA HIS A 51 -6.14 2.48 -15.67
C HIS A 51 -4.97 2.54 -16.67
N GLY A 52 -5.11 3.36 -17.72
CA GLY A 52 -4.03 3.59 -18.70
C GLY A 52 -2.71 4.04 -18.06
N THR A 53 -2.80 4.87 -17.02
CA THR A 53 -1.65 5.38 -16.27
C THR A 53 -0.80 4.28 -15.63
N PHE A 54 -1.40 3.15 -15.23
CA PHE A 54 -0.66 1.98 -14.75
C PHE A 54 0.24 1.44 -15.87
N HIS A 55 -0.35 1.18 -17.04
CA HIS A 55 0.36 0.57 -18.17
C HIS A 55 1.48 1.49 -18.71
N GLU A 56 1.19 2.79 -18.84
CA GLU A 56 2.17 3.79 -19.28
C GLU A 56 3.35 3.91 -18.30
N SER A 57 3.05 3.98 -17.00
CA SER A 57 4.07 4.14 -15.94
C SER A 57 5.01 2.94 -15.86
N LEU A 58 4.47 1.71 -15.86
CA LEU A 58 5.28 0.50 -15.80
C LEU A 58 6.17 0.35 -17.04
N ASN A 59 5.65 0.68 -18.22
CA ASN A 59 6.42 0.67 -19.46
C ASN A 59 7.59 1.68 -19.41
N MET A 60 7.32 2.93 -18.98
CA MET A 60 8.35 3.95 -18.86
C MET A 60 9.40 3.61 -17.80
N ALA A 61 8.96 3.10 -16.63
CA ALA A 61 9.86 2.69 -15.57
C ALA A 61 10.78 1.55 -15.97
N SER A 62 10.27 0.59 -16.75
CA SER A 62 11.06 -0.49 -17.32
C SER A 62 12.08 0.04 -18.32
N LEU A 63 11.63 0.81 -19.31
CA LEU A 63 12.47 1.37 -20.36
C LEU A 63 13.65 2.17 -19.79
N TRP A 64 13.38 2.95 -18.73
CA TRP A 64 14.38 3.81 -18.11
C TRP A 64 15.08 3.18 -16.92
N GLN A 65 14.81 1.91 -16.59
CA GLN A 65 15.38 1.20 -15.43
C GLN A 65 15.30 2.06 -14.16
N LEU A 66 14.09 2.49 -13.81
CA LEU A 66 13.85 3.40 -12.68
C LEU A 66 13.92 2.68 -11.33
N PRO A 67 14.40 3.35 -10.26
CA PRO A 67 14.42 2.82 -8.90
C PRO A 67 13.03 2.92 -8.26
N ILE A 68 12.10 2.05 -8.68
CA ILE A 68 10.72 2.04 -8.17
C ILE A 68 10.18 0.64 -7.89
N VAL A 69 9.44 0.50 -6.80
CA VAL A 69 8.62 -0.68 -6.50
C VAL A 69 7.15 -0.29 -6.61
N TYR A 70 6.43 -0.99 -7.49
CA TYR A 70 4.98 -0.88 -7.59
C TYR A 70 4.36 -1.95 -6.70
N PHE A 71 3.66 -1.56 -5.63
CA PHE A 71 3.06 -2.47 -4.67
C PHE A 71 1.53 -2.40 -4.78
N CYS A 72 0.94 -3.45 -5.34
CA CYS A 72 -0.51 -3.60 -5.42
C CYS A 72 -1.04 -4.26 -4.15
N GLU A 73 -1.88 -3.55 -3.41
CA GLU A 73 -2.68 -4.09 -2.30
C GLU A 73 -3.97 -4.67 -2.88
N ASN A 74 -3.90 -5.93 -3.34
CA ASN A 74 -5.03 -6.60 -3.97
C ASN A 74 -5.96 -7.16 -2.89
N ASN A 75 -7.05 -6.45 -2.61
CA ASN A 75 -8.06 -6.86 -1.65
C ASN A 75 -9.30 -7.49 -2.31
N ALA A 76 -9.21 -7.77 -3.61
CA ALA A 76 -10.25 -8.32 -4.49
C ALA A 76 -11.47 -7.41 -4.74
N TRP A 77 -11.45 -6.14 -4.31
CA TRP A 77 -12.57 -5.22 -4.45
C TRP A 77 -12.16 -3.79 -4.83
N SER A 78 -12.59 -3.35 -6.02
CA SER A 78 -12.56 -1.95 -6.41
C SER A 78 -13.88 -1.27 -6.04
N GLN A 79 -13.91 -0.56 -4.90
CA GLN A 79 -15.13 0.00 -4.31
C GLN A 79 -16.18 -1.10 -4.06
N PHE A 80 -17.13 -1.28 -4.98
CA PHE A 80 -18.21 -2.28 -4.92
C PHE A 80 -18.09 -3.38 -5.99
N THR A 81 -17.07 -3.29 -6.85
CA THR A 81 -16.89 -4.18 -7.99
C THR A 81 -15.85 -5.24 -7.64
N PRO A 82 -16.21 -6.54 -7.69
CA PRO A 82 -15.26 -7.60 -7.40
C PRO A 82 -14.22 -7.71 -8.52
N TYR A 83 -12.98 -8.02 -8.18
CA TYR A 83 -11.86 -7.99 -9.13
C TYR A 83 -12.07 -8.89 -10.34
N ASN A 84 -12.66 -10.07 -10.13
CA ASN A 84 -12.91 -11.10 -11.14
C ASN A 84 -13.89 -10.70 -12.27
N VAL A 85 -14.66 -9.61 -12.11
CA VAL A 85 -15.51 -9.07 -13.19
C VAL A 85 -14.85 -7.94 -13.95
N THR A 86 -13.70 -7.44 -13.49
CA THR A 86 -12.98 -6.32 -14.13
C THR A 86 -11.87 -6.79 -15.06
N THR A 87 -11.35 -8.00 -14.86
CA THR A 87 -10.26 -8.54 -15.67
C THR A 87 -10.24 -10.08 -15.67
N LYS A 88 -9.59 -10.66 -16.67
CA LYS A 88 -9.30 -12.10 -16.75
C LYS A 88 -7.93 -12.48 -16.18
N VAL A 89 -7.05 -11.50 -15.99
CA VAL A 89 -5.73 -11.73 -15.37
C VAL A 89 -5.90 -11.63 -13.86
N MET A 90 -6.08 -12.77 -13.20
CA MET A 90 -6.45 -12.83 -11.77
C MET A 90 -5.33 -12.48 -10.81
N ASP A 91 -4.07 -12.58 -11.26
CA ASP A 91 -2.91 -12.21 -10.47
C ASP A 91 -2.33 -10.94 -11.10
N VAL A 92 -2.36 -9.81 -10.38
CA VAL A 92 -1.81 -8.54 -10.87
C VAL A 92 -0.35 -8.71 -11.28
N ALA A 93 0.44 -9.47 -10.53
CA ALA A 93 1.85 -9.72 -10.82
C ALA A 93 2.09 -10.35 -12.20
N ARG A 94 1.11 -11.08 -12.77
CA ARG A 94 1.22 -11.67 -14.12
C ARG A 94 1.20 -10.64 -15.25
N ARG A 95 0.91 -9.38 -14.95
CA ARG A 95 1.03 -8.27 -15.90
C ARG A 95 2.48 -7.79 -16.04
N ALA A 96 3.34 -8.05 -15.06
CA ALA A 96 4.73 -7.58 -15.06
C ALA A 96 5.55 -8.01 -16.30
N PRO A 97 5.47 -9.26 -16.79
CA PRO A 97 6.24 -9.68 -17.96
C PRO A 97 5.92 -8.89 -19.24
N ALA A 98 4.71 -8.32 -19.36
CA ALA A 98 4.34 -7.46 -20.49
C ALA A 98 5.21 -6.20 -20.59
N TYR A 99 5.86 -5.81 -19.49
CA TYR A 99 6.79 -4.68 -19.40
C TYR A 99 8.25 -5.11 -19.27
N ALA A 100 8.56 -6.41 -19.35
CA ALA A 100 9.89 -6.94 -19.09
C ALA A 100 10.44 -6.61 -17.68
N ILE A 101 9.55 -6.62 -16.66
CA ILE A 101 9.92 -6.40 -15.25
C ILE A 101 9.52 -7.64 -14.41
N PRO A 102 10.21 -7.92 -13.29
CA PRO A 102 9.80 -8.98 -12.38
C PRO A 102 8.45 -8.66 -11.72
N GLY A 103 7.62 -9.70 -11.58
CA GLY A 103 6.34 -9.68 -10.89
C GLY A 103 6.28 -10.78 -9.85
N MET A 104 5.82 -10.47 -8.62
CA MET A 104 5.64 -11.48 -7.57
C MET A 104 4.31 -11.26 -6.85
N THR A 105 3.51 -12.33 -6.74
CA THR A 105 2.36 -12.38 -5.85
C THR A 105 2.80 -12.95 -4.52
N ILE A 106 2.45 -12.26 -3.43
CA ILE A 106 2.77 -12.65 -2.05
C ILE A 106 1.48 -12.68 -1.21
N ASP A 107 1.54 -13.42 -0.10
CA ASP A 107 0.54 -13.28 0.95
C ASP A 107 0.72 -11.90 1.60
N GLY A 108 -0.21 -11.00 1.35
CA GLY A 108 -0.22 -9.66 1.91
C GLY A 108 -0.62 -9.63 3.39
N ASP A 109 -1.18 -10.73 3.90
CA ASP A 109 -1.52 -10.91 5.31
C ASP A 109 -0.38 -11.61 6.09
N ASP A 110 0.76 -11.88 5.46
CA ASP A 110 2.01 -12.35 6.12
C ASP A 110 3.07 -11.23 6.10
N VAL A 111 3.28 -10.59 7.26
CA VAL A 111 4.23 -9.48 7.42
C VAL A 111 5.67 -9.85 7.06
N LEU A 112 6.09 -11.09 7.28
CA LEU A 112 7.45 -11.53 6.96
C LEU A 112 7.61 -11.76 5.45
N ALA A 113 6.57 -12.28 4.80
CA ALA A 113 6.55 -12.41 3.34
C ALA A 113 6.61 -11.02 2.67
N VAL A 114 5.81 -10.06 3.17
CA VAL A 114 5.84 -8.66 2.72
C VAL A 114 7.21 -8.03 2.96
N TYR A 115 7.76 -8.15 4.18
CA TYR A 115 9.07 -7.60 4.53
C TYR A 115 10.17 -8.11 3.60
N LYS A 116 10.23 -9.42 3.38
CA LYS A 116 11.25 -10.05 2.53
C LYS A 116 11.11 -9.61 1.07
N ALA A 117 9.91 -9.72 0.50
CA ALA A 117 9.69 -9.39 -0.90
C ALA A 117 9.89 -7.90 -1.20
N ALA A 118 9.43 -7.02 -0.30
CA ALA A 118 9.66 -5.58 -0.41
C ALA A 118 11.15 -5.25 -0.30
N GLY A 119 11.88 -5.85 0.66
CA GLY A 119 13.32 -5.68 0.81
C GLY A 119 14.10 -6.07 -0.44
N GLU A 120 13.83 -7.25 -1.00
CA GLU A 120 14.46 -7.72 -2.24
C GLU A 120 14.16 -6.80 -3.43
N ALA A 121 12.91 -6.34 -3.58
CA ALA A 121 12.51 -5.43 -4.64
C ALA A 121 13.15 -4.03 -4.50
N ILE A 122 13.25 -3.51 -3.28
CA ILE A 122 13.89 -2.23 -2.97
C ILE A 122 15.39 -2.31 -3.25
N ASP A 123 16.05 -3.39 -2.82
CA ASP A 123 17.49 -3.60 -3.08
C ASP A 123 17.78 -3.70 -4.57
N ARG A 124 16.95 -4.41 -5.33
CA ARG A 124 17.02 -4.49 -6.79
C ARG A 124 16.91 -3.10 -7.43
N ALA A 125 15.87 -2.35 -7.07
CA ALA A 125 15.64 -1.00 -7.58
C ALA A 125 16.82 -0.06 -7.26
N ARG A 126 17.36 -0.14 -6.04
CA ARG A 126 18.48 0.69 -5.58
C ARG A 126 19.80 0.38 -6.29
N LYS A 127 20.03 -0.89 -6.66
CA LYS A 127 21.20 -1.33 -7.45
C LYS A 127 21.14 -0.90 -8.92
N GLY A 128 20.00 -0.38 -9.38
CA GLY A 128 19.80 0.05 -10.76
C GLY A 128 19.29 -1.04 -11.69
N ASP A 129 18.85 -2.17 -11.14
CA ASP A 129 18.31 -3.31 -11.91
C ASP A 129 16.83 -3.10 -12.33
N GLY A 130 16.34 -1.87 -12.21
CA GLY A 130 15.01 -1.46 -12.65
C GLY A 130 13.88 -1.81 -11.67
N PRO A 131 12.62 -1.63 -12.13
CA PRO A 131 11.45 -1.70 -11.27
C PRO A 131 11.00 -3.12 -10.96
N THR A 132 10.14 -3.27 -9.95
CA THR A 132 9.46 -4.53 -9.60
C THR A 132 7.96 -4.29 -9.38
N LEU A 133 7.11 -5.23 -9.80
CA LEU A 133 5.68 -5.27 -9.46
C LEU A 133 5.43 -6.32 -8.37
N LEU A 134 5.04 -5.88 -7.19
CA LEU A 134 4.59 -6.76 -6.10
C LEU A 134 3.07 -6.71 -6.02
N GLU A 135 2.45 -7.87 -5.81
CA GLU A 135 1.03 -8.01 -5.50
C GLU A 135 0.88 -8.65 -4.13
N GLY A 136 0.55 -7.85 -3.11
CA GLY A 136 0.14 -8.35 -1.81
C GLY A 136 -1.34 -8.71 -1.83
N ARG A 137 -1.67 -10.00 -1.74
CA ARG A 137 -3.05 -10.45 -1.60
C ARG A 137 -3.50 -10.29 -0.16
N THR A 138 -4.56 -9.53 0.04
CA THR A 138 -5.10 -9.22 1.37
C THR A 138 -6.62 -9.16 1.30
N HIS A 139 -7.26 -8.74 2.39
CA HIS A 139 -8.70 -8.72 2.54
C HIS A 139 -9.17 -7.37 3.09
N ARG A 140 -10.16 -6.76 2.43
CA ARG A 140 -10.80 -5.56 2.97
C ARG A 140 -11.83 -5.96 4.02
N TRP A 141 -11.54 -5.74 5.29
CA TRP A 141 -12.39 -6.16 6.41
C TRP A 141 -13.72 -5.39 6.50
N TYR A 142 -13.63 -4.08 6.32
CA TYR A 142 -14.77 -3.18 6.35
C TYR A 142 -15.24 -2.83 4.93
N GLY A 143 -16.29 -2.00 4.86
CA GLY A 143 -16.72 -1.42 3.59
C GLY A 143 -15.68 -0.46 3.01
N HIS A 144 -15.96 0.03 1.81
CA HIS A 144 -15.03 0.90 1.08
C HIS A 144 -14.77 2.23 1.81
N PHE A 145 -15.76 2.73 2.56
CA PHE A 145 -15.69 3.95 3.37
C PHE A 145 -16.51 3.80 4.65
N VAL A 146 -16.36 4.76 5.57
CA VAL A 146 -17.11 4.80 6.83
C VAL A 146 -18.61 4.92 6.55
N GLY A 147 -19.39 3.92 6.98
CA GLY A 147 -20.84 3.87 6.75
C GLY A 147 -21.27 3.13 5.49
N ASP A 148 -20.36 2.51 4.74
CA ASP A 148 -20.73 1.61 3.66
C ASP A 148 -21.53 0.39 4.18
N ALA A 149 -22.74 0.21 3.65
CA ALA A 149 -23.66 -0.85 4.03
C ALA A 149 -23.25 -2.25 3.52
N GLN A 150 -22.24 -2.36 2.65
CA GLN A 150 -21.65 -3.61 2.17
C GLN A 150 -22.64 -4.59 1.50
N LYS A 151 -23.70 -4.08 0.86
CA LYS A 151 -24.76 -4.90 0.22
C LYS A 151 -24.27 -5.78 -0.94
N TYR A 152 -23.04 -5.58 -1.39
CA TYR A 152 -22.40 -6.29 -2.50
C TYR A 152 -21.55 -7.49 -2.03
N ARG A 153 -21.44 -7.73 -0.71
CA ARG A 153 -20.71 -8.85 -0.11
C ARG A 153 -21.64 -9.75 0.67
N THR A 154 -21.37 -11.06 0.64
CA THR A 154 -22.08 -11.99 1.52
C THR A 154 -21.58 -11.87 2.96
N LYS A 155 -22.32 -12.45 3.92
CA LYS A 155 -21.86 -12.48 5.32
C LYS A 155 -20.70 -13.43 5.48
N GLU A 156 -20.75 -14.55 4.77
CA GLU A 156 -19.73 -15.59 4.75
C GLU A 156 -18.39 -15.03 4.26
N GLU A 157 -18.39 -14.22 3.19
CA GLU A 157 -17.19 -13.53 2.70
C GLU A 157 -16.61 -12.58 3.75
N GLN A 158 -17.47 -11.86 4.49
CA GLN A 158 -17.03 -10.94 5.54
C GLN A 158 -16.44 -11.68 6.75
N GLU A 159 -17.05 -12.80 7.14
CA GLU A 159 -16.57 -13.64 8.24
C GLU A 159 -15.24 -14.32 7.88
N GLU A 160 -15.10 -14.80 6.64
CA GLU A 160 -13.84 -15.41 6.18
C GLU A 160 -12.70 -14.39 6.16
N CYS A 161 -12.97 -13.15 5.72
CA CYS A 161 -11.96 -12.09 5.75
C CYS A 161 -11.39 -11.85 7.15
N ARG A 162 -12.22 -11.96 8.20
CA ARG A 162 -11.78 -11.75 9.59
C ARG A 162 -10.86 -12.84 10.12
N LYS A 163 -10.91 -14.05 9.54
CA LYS A 163 -9.98 -15.13 9.91
C LYS A 163 -8.57 -14.86 9.38
N SER A 164 -8.43 -13.93 8.43
CA SER A 164 -7.16 -13.57 7.82
C SER A 164 -6.39 -12.48 8.55
N ASP A 165 -6.68 -12.21 9.84
CA ASP A 165 -6.04 -11.14 10.61
C ASP A 165 -4.51 -11.26 10.64
N PRO A 166 -3.77 -10.37 9.95
CA PRO A 166 -2.31 -10.41 9.95
C PRO A 166 -1.71 -10.11 11.32
N ILE A 167 -2.39 -9.29 12.14
CA ILE A 167 -1.92 -8.91 13.47
C ILE A 167 -2.06 -10.10 14.41
N ALA A 168 -3.26 -10.68 14.52
CA ALA A 168 -3.50 -11.82 15.40
C ALA A 168 -2.64 -13.05 15.01
N LYS A 169 -2.48 -13.31 13.71
CA LYS A 169 -1.60 -14.39 13.22
C LYS A 169 -0.15 -14.16 13.63
N PHE A 170 0.37 -12.96 13.44
CA PHE A 170 1.76 -12.67 13.74
C PHE A 170 2.03 -12.60 15.24
N GLU A 171 1.09 -12.05 16.03
CA GLU A 171 1.13 -12.07 17.49
C GLU A 171 1.21 -13.51 18.03
N ALA A 172 0.31 -14.39 17.58
CA ALA A 172 0.31 -15.79 17.98
C ALA A 172 1.65 -16.49 17.67
N LYS A 173 2.21 -16.21 16.48
CA LYS A 173 3.53 -16.71 16.09
C LYS A 173 4.65 -16.21 17.02
N LEU A 174 4.67 -14.91 17.33
CA LEU A 174 5.70 -14.34 18.21
C LEU A 174 5.62 -14.88 19.64
N ILE A 175 4.41 -15.17 20.13
CA ILE A 175 4.21 -15.82 21.43
C ILE A 175 4.68 -17.28 21.40
N GLU A 176 4.31 -18.04 20.35
CA GLU A 176 4.75 -19.43 20.17
C GLU A 176 6.29 -19.53 20.11
N GLU A 177 6.92 -18.62 19.38
CA GLU A 177 8.38 -18.52 19.26
C GLU A 177 9.06 -17.87 20.49
N LYS A 178 8.28 -17.45 21.50
CA LYS A 178 8.74 -16.81 22.74
C LYS A 178 9.54 -15.53 22.50
N VAL A 179 9.24 -14.83 21.40
CA VAL A 179 9.77 -13.49 21.10
C VAL A 179 9.02 -12.43 21.89
N LEU A 180 7.72 -12.65 22.13
CA LEU A 180 6.87 -11.80 22.97
C LEU A 180 6.12 -12.64 24.01
N THR A 181 5.81 -12.00 25.12
CA THR A 181 4.88 -12.48 26.13
C THR A 181 3.51 -11.81 25.98
N PRO A 182 2.41 -12.42 26.48
CA PRO A 182 1.09 -11.78 26.50
C PRO A 182 1.08 -10.42 27.21
N ASP A 183 1.89 -10.26 28.26
CA ASP A 183 2.00 -8.99 28.99
C ASP A 183 2.65 -7.90 28.12
N GLU A 184 3.74 -8.22 27.41
CA GLU A 184 4.38 -7.28 26.47
C GLU A 184 3.46 -6.86 25.32
N VAL A 185 2.62 -7.78 24.83
CA VAL A 185 1.57 -7.46 23.84
C VAL A 185 0.57 -6.47 24.43
N SER A 186 0.07 -6.72 25.63
CA SER A 186 -0.87 -5.82 26.30
C SER A 186 -0.26 -4.44 26.56
N GLU A 187 0.99 -4.38 27.00
CA GLU A 187 1.73 -3.13 27.19
C GLU A 187 1.90 -2.37 25.86
N ALA A 188 2.21 -3.05 24.76
CA ALA A 188 2.30 -2.43 23.44
C ALA A 188 0.95 -1.85 23.00
N GLN A 189 -0.15 -2.59 23.18
CA GLN A 189 -1.50 -2.12 22.85
C GLN A 189 -1.89 -0.88 23.67
N GLN A 190 -1.62 -0.88 24.98
CA GLN A 190 -1.90 0.26 25.85
C GLN A 190 -1.11 1.50 25.45
N ARG A 191 0.18 1.36 25.11
CA ARG A 191 1.01 2.48 24.62
C ARG A 191 0.47 3.06 23.32
N VAL A 192 0.19 2.22 22.33
CA VAL A 192 -0.37 2.66 21.04
C VAL A 192 -1.72 3.35 21.22
N GLN A 193 -2.57 2.83 22.12
CA GLN A 193 -3.85 3.46 22.43
C GLN A 193 -3.67 4.86 23.02
N ALA A 194 -2.73 5.03 23.96
CA ALA A 194 -2.43 6.34 24.53
C ALA A 194 -1.88 7.33 23.49
N GLU A 195 -1.01 6.88 22.58
CA GLU A 195 -0.49 7.69 21.47
C GLU A 195 -1.61 8.15 20.52
N ILE A 196 -2.57 7.25 20.20
CA ILE A 196 -3.74 7.59 19.38
C ILE A 196 -4.62 8.62 20.09
N GLU A 197 -4.89 8.45 21.38
CA GLU A 197 -5.70 9.39 22.16
C GLU A 197 -5.05 10.78 22.22
N GLU A 198 -3.74 10.85 22.40
CA GLU A 198 -2.98 12.09 22.36
C GLU A 198 -3.06 12.76 20.97
N ALA A 199 -2.88 11.98 19.89
CA ALA A 199 -2.95 12.50 18.53
C ALA A 199 -4.36 13.01 18.17
N VAL A 200 -5.42 12.32 18.59
CA VAL A 200 -6.81 12.76 18.42
C VAL A 200 -7.06 14.05 19.17
N LYS A 201 -6.67 14.12 20.44
CA LYS A 201 -6.80 15.33 21.24
C LYS A 201 -6.07 16.51 20.61
N PHE A 202 -4.83 16.30 20.16
CA PHE A 202 -4.06 17.32 19.46
C PHE A 202 -4.78 17.81 18.20
N ALA A 203 -5.35 16.90 17.40
CA ALA A 203 -6.11 17.27 16.19
C ALA A 203 -7.40 18.03 16.50
N GLU A 204 -8.12 17.67 17.56
CA GLU A 204 -9.35 18.35 18.01
C GLU A 204 -9.07 19.75 18.60
N GLU A 205 -7.96 19.91 19.31
CA GLU A 205 -7.53 21.17 19.93
C GLU A 205 -6.79 22.10 18.96
N SER A 206 -6.38 21.59 17.80
CA SER A 206 -5.68 22.38 16.78
C SER A 206 -6.58 23.46 16.18
N PRO A 207 -6.06 24.68 15.96
CA PRO A 207 -6.84 25.72 15.31
C PRO A 207 -7.19 25.31 13.88
N LEU A 208 -8.35 25.77 13.41
CA LEU A 208 -8.69 25.67 11.99
C LEU A 208 -7.73 26.56 11.18
N PRO A 209 -7.43 26.20 9.91
CA PRO A 209 -6.63 27.05 9.03
C PRO A 209 -7.25 28.44 8.87
N GLU A 210 -6.41 29.46 8.83
CA GLU A 210 -6.86 30.84 8.60
C GLU A 210 -7.31 31.04 7.14
N THR A 211 -8.14 32.05 6.89
CA THR A 211 -8.73 32.26 5.55
C THR A 211 -7.69 32.62 4.48
N ASP A 212 -6.59 33.29 4.86
CA ASP A 212 -5.51 33.65 3.95
C ASP A 212 -4.67 32.43 3.49
N GLU A 213 -4.65 31.35 4.27
CA GLU A 213 -4.04 30.07 3.89
C GLU A 213 -4.71 29.43 2.66
N LEU A 214 -5.97 29.77 2.37
CA LEU A 214 -6.67 29.30 1.16
C LEU A 214 -5.94 29.71 -0.13
N LEU A 215 -5.24 30.84 -0.10
CA LEU A 215 -4.54 31.41 -1.26
C LEU A 215 -3.04 31.09 -1.24
N ALA A 216 -2.54 30.47 -0.17
CA ALA A 216 -1.14 30.09 -0.06
C ALA A 216 -0.91 28.75 -0.78
N GLY A 217 -0.08 28.77 -1.82
CA GLY A 217 0.32 27.60 -2.61
C GLY A 217 1.80 27.62 -2.95
#